data_AF-A0AAJ1RYB8-F1
#
_entry.id   AF-A0AAJ1RYB8-F1
#
_cell.length_a   1.000
_cell.length_b   1.000
_cell.length_c   1.000
_cell.angle_alpha   90.00
_cell.angle_beta   90.00
_cell.angle_gamma   90.00
#
_symmetry.space_group_name_H-M   'P 1'
#
loop_
_entity.id
_entity.type
_entity.pdbx_description
1 polymer ?
#
loop_
_entity_poly.entity_id
_entity_poly.type
_entity_poly.pdbx_seq_one_letter_code
_entity_poly.pdbx_strand_id
1 'polypeptide(L)'
;MGFPLIVETCSRCRSDAVVHQAYSGQHLCGRHLASSIRKRTSRELRLQLELPKDARHEDGSPYRILVAVSGGKDSAVLLTMMVDIIGRRRDVELIAGCVDEGIDGYR
;
A
#
# COMPACT_ATOMS: atom_id res chain seq x y z
N MET A 1 14.03 39.96 -4.60
CA MET A 1 13.07 39.59 -3.53
C MET A 1 12.30 38.39 -4.02
N GLY A 2 12.51 37.21 -3.43
CA GLY A 2 11.77 36.00 -3.81
C GLY A 2 10.34 36.04 -3.27
N PHE A 3 9.37 35.61 -4.07
CA PHE A 3 8.01 35.43 -3.59
C PHE A 3 8.00 34.37 -2.48
N PRO A 4 7.24 34.58 -1.38
CA PRO A 4 7.08 33.54 -0.37
C PRO A 4 6.44 32.31 -1.02
N LEU A 5 6.99 31.12 -0.74
CA LEU A 5 6.36 29.86 -1.11
C LEU A 5 5.02 29.78 -0.37
N ILE A 6 3.91 29.87 -1.11
CA ILE A 6 2.57 29.68 -0.55
C ILE A 6 2.33 28.17 -0.45
N VAL A 7 2.23 27.67 0.78
CA VAL A 7 1.90 26.27 1.04
C VAL A 7 0.41 26.19 1.36
N GLU A 8 -0.31 25.44 0.54
CA GLU A 8 -1.74 25.23 0.72
C GLU A 8 -2.03 24.40 1.97
N THR A 9 -3.17 24.66 2.62
CA THR A 9 -3.61 23.88 3.78
C THR A 9 -4.25 22.55 3.34
N CYS A 10 -4.08 21.50 4.14
CA CYS A 10 -4.71 20.22 3.86
C CYS A 10 -6.25 20.34 3.82
N SER A 11 -6.88 19.75 2.81
CA SER A 11 -8.34 19.70 2.65
C SER A 11 -9.07 18.89 3.74
N ARG A 12 -8.35 18.30 4.70
CA ARG A 12 -8.90 17.44 5.77
C ARG A 12 -8.49 17.88 7.18
N CYS A 13 -7.49 18.75 7.33
CA CYS A 13 -7.06 19.30 8.61
C CYS A 13 -6.30 20.61 8.43
N ARG A 14 -5.87 21.24 9.53
CA ARG A 14 -5.17 22.53 9.50
C ARG A 14 -3.65 22.41 9.26
N SER A 15 -3.16 21.25 8.83
CA SER A 15 -1.73 21.04 8.55
C SER A 15 -1.40 21.41 7.11
N ASP A 16 -0.15 21.79 6.87
CA ASP A 16 0.37 22.07 5.54
C ASP A 16 0.24 20.85 4.62
N ALA A 17 -0.18 21.10 3.37
CA ALA A 17 -0.26 20.07 2.35
C ALA A 17 1.12 19.77 1.78
N VAL A 18 1.41 18.49 1.59
CA VAL A 18 2.64 18.02 0.95
C VAL A 18 2.40 17.61 -0.51
N VAL A 19 1.13 17.45 -0.91
CA VAL A 19 0.76 17.09 -2.28
C VAL A 19 -0.58 17.70 -2.65
N HIS A 20 -0.70 18.12 -3.91
CA HIS A 20 -1.98 18.38 -4.56
C HIS A 20 -2.34 17.20 -5.47
N GLN A 21 -3.48 16.56 -5.22
CA GLN A 21 -4.00 15.45 -6.02
C GLN A 21 -4.88 15.99 -7.14
N ALA A 22 -4.29 16.19 -8.33
CA ALA A 22 -4.98 16.79 -9.47
C ALA A 22 -6.30 16.10 -9.85
N TYR A 23 -6.37 14.76 -9.78
CA TYR A 23 -7.58 14.01 -10.12
C TYR A 23 -8.75 14.22 -9.15
N SER A 24 -8.51 14.75 -7.94
CA SER A 24 -9.54 14.99 -6.92
C SER A 24 -9.61 16.43 -6.45
N GLY A 25 -8.68 17.30 -6.89
CA GLY A 25 -8.53 18.67 -6.41
C GLY A 25 -8.11 18.79 -4.94
N GLN A 26 -7.72 17.69 -4.27
CA GLN A 26 -7.43 17.72 -2.83
C GLN A 26 -5.97 18.06 -2.54
N HIS A 27 -5.76 18.94 -1.57
CA HIS A 27 -4.46 19.20 -0.96
C HIS A 27 -4.33 18.33 0.29
N LEU A 28 -3.32 17.45 0.38
CA LEU A 28 -3.20 16.50 1.50
C LEU A 28 -1.88 16.66 2.23
N CYS A 29 -1.94 16.72 3.56
CA CYS A 29 -0.78 16.50 4.42
C CYS A 29 -0.38 15.01 4.41
N GLY A 30 0.83 14.67 4.87
CA GLY A 30 1.35 13.30 4.83
C GLY A 30 0.41 12.26 5.48
N ARG A 31 -0.20 12.59 6.62
CA ARG A 31 -1.17 11.72 7.29
C ARG A 31 -2.40 11.42 6.44
N HIS A 32 -3.01 12.44 5.85
CA HIS A 32 -4.22 12.26 5.03
C HIS A 32 -3.91 11.67 3.65
N LEU A 33 -2.72 11.91 3.11
CA LEU A 33 -2.22 11.20 1.93
C LEU A 33 -2.10 9.70 2.20
N ALA A 34 -1.40 9.30 3.27
CA ALA A 34 -1.25 7.90 3.66
C ALA A 34 -2.61 7.23 3.89
N SER A 35 -3.53 7.90 4.60
CA SER A 35 -4.89 7.41 4.81
C SER A 35 -5.67 7.25 3.50
N SER A 36 -5.50 8.18 2.55
CA SER A 36 -6.14 8.13 1.23
C SER A 36 -5.65 6.95 0.39
N ILE A 37 -4.34 6.70 0.42
CA ILE A 37 -3.71 5.55 -0.26
C ILE A 37 -4.20 4.25 0.39
N ARG A 38 -4.09 4.11 1.72
CA ARG A 38 -4.54 2.91 2.45
C ARG A 38 -6.01 2.59 2.17
N LYS A 39 -6.88 3.60 2.13
CA LYS A 39 -8.31 3.42 1.84
C LYS A 39 -8.53 2.87 0.42
N ARG A 40 -7.81 3.40 -0.57
CA ARG A 40 -7.89 2.94 -1.97
C ARG A 40 -7.35 1.53 -2.12
N THR A 41 -6.16 1.24 -1.57
CA THR A 41 -5.59 -0.12 -1.59
C THR A 41 -6.53 -1.11 -0.91
N SER A 42 -7.08 -0.78 0.27
CA SER A 42 -8.04 -1.66 0.95
C SER A 42 -9.32 -1.89 0.15
N ARG A 43 -9.77 -0.91 -0.63
CA ARG A 43 -10.93 -1.08 -1.53
C ARG A 43 -10.57 -2.04 -2.66
N GLU A 44 -9.42 -1.84 -3.28
CA GLU A 44 -8.96 -2.65 -4.41
C GLU A 44 -8.71 -4.11 -4.00
N LEU A 45 -8.09 -4.34 -2.85
CA LEU A 45 -7.91 -5.69 -2.31
C LEU A 45 -9.24 -6.41 -2.11
N ARG A 46 -10.30 -5.72 -1.66
CA ARG A 46 -11.64 -6.34 -1.54
C ARG A 46 -12.31 -6.66 -2.86
N LEU A 47 -11.93 -5.97 -3.94
CA LEU A 47 -12.49 -6.19 -5.28
C LEU A 47 -11.75 -7.30 -6.01
N GLN A 48 -10.45 -7.43 -5.79
CA GLN A 48 -9.61 -8.38 -6.53
C GLN A 48 -9.31 -9.67 -5.75
N LEU A 49 -9.29 -9.63 -4.41
CA LEU A 49 -9.03 -10.82 -3.58
C LEU A 49 -10.34 -11.38 -3.03
N GLU A 50 -10.66 -12.59 -3.44
CA GLU A 50 -11.77 -13.37 -2.89
C GLU A 50 -11.32 -14.05 -1.58
N LEU A 51 -11.33 -13.28 -0.48
CA LEU A 51 -11.04 -13.80 0.85
C LEU A 51 -12.34 -13.96 1.66
N PRO A 52 -12.84 -15.21 1.83
CA PRO A 52 -14.00 -15.45 2.68
C PRO A 52 -13.72 -15.10 4.15
N LYS A 53 -14.76 -15.21 5.00
CA LYS A 53 -14.64 -14.91 6.44
C LYS A 53 -13.59 -15.80 7.13
N ASP A 54 -13.54 -17.06 6.72
CA ASP A 54 -12.47 -18.01 7.05
C ASP A 54 -11.89 -18.52 5.73
N ALA A 55 -10.64 -18.17 5.45
CA ALA A 55 -9.92 -18.51 4.23
C ALA A 55 -9.12 -19.82 4.36
N ARG A 56 -9.20 -20.53 5.49
CA ARG A 56 -8.49 -21.80 5.65
C ARG A 56 -8.91 -22.83 4.60
N HIS A 57 -7.94 -23.64 4.20
CA HIS A 57 -8.19 -24.86 3.44
C HIS A 57 -8.87 -25.92 4.34
N GLU A 58 -9.38 -27.00 3.73
CA GLU A 58 -10.06 -28.10 4.45
C GLU A 58 -9.18 -28.77 5.51
N ASP A 59 -7.86 -28.76 5.31
CA ASP A 59 -6.86 -29.28 6.24
C ASP A 59 -6.51 -28.30 7.38
N GLY A 60 -7.15 -27.13 7.43
CA GLY A 60 -6.94 -26.09 8.43
C GLY A 60 -5.75 -25.15 8.15
N SER A 61 -4.99 -25.39 7.08
CA SER A 61 -3.87 -24.53 6.67
C SER A 61 -4.38 -23.15 6.20
N PRO A 62 -3.60 -22.07 6.41
CA PRO A 62 -4.01 -20.72 6.01
C PRO A 62 -3.96 -20.55 4.48
N TYR A 63 -4.78 -19.64 3.95
CA TYR A 63 -4.69 -19.22 2.56
C TYR A 63 -3.37 -18.49 2.30
N ARG A 64 -2.59 -18.98 1.35
CA ARG A 64 -1.26 -18.42 1.05
C ARG A 64 -1.32 -17.42 -0.10
N ILE A 65 -0.77 -16.23 0.12
CA ILE A 65 -0.62 -15.19 -0.90
C ILE A 65 0.86 -14.94 -1.11
N LEU A 66 1.35 -15.25 -2.30
CA LEU A 66 2.70 -14.89 -2.74
C LEU A 66 2.71 -13.44 -3.25
N VAL A 67 3.53 -12.59 -2.64
CA VAL A 67 3.81 -11.23 -3.10
C VAL A 67 5.18 -11.25 -3.78
N ALA A 68 5.18 -11.04 -5.09
CA ALA A 68 6.42 -10.92 -5.87
C ALA A 68 7.11 -9.57 -5.58
N VAL A 69 8.34 -9.61 -5.10
CA VAL A 69 9.14 -8.45 -4.70
C VAL A 69 10.32 -8.31 -5.66
N SER A 70 10.36 -7.18 -6.37
CA SER A 70 11.41 -6.85 -7.34
C SER A 70 12.54 -6.00 -6.75
N GLY A 71 12.44 -5.63 -5.47
CA GLY A 71 13.32 -4.64 -4.83
C GLY A 71 12.99 -3.18 -5.20
N GLY A 72 11.98 -2.94 -6.03
CA GLY A 72 11.50 -1.60 -6.37
C GLY A 72 10.51 -1.03 -5.33
N LYS A 73 10.28 0.28 -5.40
CA LYS A 73 9.33 0.97 -4.51
C LYS A 73 7.91 0.39 -4.58
N ASP A 74 7.46 -0.03 -5.76
CA ASP A 74 6.05 -0.42 -5.96
C ASP A 74 5.74 -1.74 -5.27
N SER A 75 6.60 -2.74 -5.48
CA SER A 75 6.47 -4.05 -4.84
C SER A 75 6.74 -3.97 -3.32
N ALA A 76 7.68 -3.13 -2.89
CA ALA A 76 7.93 -2.89 -1.46
C ALA A 76 6.74 -2.22 -0.76
N VAL A 77 6.14 -1.19 -1.36
CA VAL A 77 4.96 -0.51 -0.82
C VAL A 77 3.75 -1.45 -0.84
N LEU A 78 3.56 -2.24 -1.90
CA LEU A 78 2.50 -3.24 -1.96
C LEU A 78 2.63 -4.25 -0.81
N LEU A 79 3.81 -4.84 -0.61
CA LEU A 79 4.06 -5.78 0.48
C LEU A 79 3.74 -5.14 1.85
N THR A 80 4.20 -3.91 2.08
CA THR A 80 3.92 -3.17 3.31
C THR A 80 2.42 -2.99 3.53
N MET A 81 1.68 -2.57 2.50
CA MET A 81 0.23 -2.39 2.58
C MET A 81 -0.52 -3.71 2.79
N MET A 82 -0.07 -4.80 2.17
CA MET A 82 -0.63 -6.14 2.35
C MET A 82 -0.50 -6.59 3.81
N VAL A 83 0.70 -6.44 4.40
CA VAL A 83 0.96 -6.75 5.81
C VAL A 83 0.07 -5.91 6.73
N ASP A 84 -0.02 -4.60 6.48
CA ASP A 84 -0.82 -3.67 7.30
C ASP A 84 -2.33 -3.87 7.21
N ILE A 85 -2.84 -4.33 6.06
CA ILE A 85 -4.28 -4.47 5.81
C ILE A 85 -4.78 -5.86 6.17
N ILE A 86 -4.07 -6.93 5.77
CA ILE A 86 -4.52 -8.31 5.95
C ILE A 86 -3.54 -9.21 6.71
N GLY A 87 -2.29 -8.77 6.97
CA GLY A 87 -1.28 -9.61 7.63
C GLY A 87 -1.58 -9.99 9.09
N ARG A 88 -2.58 -9.37 9.74
CA ARG A 88 -3.04 -9.76 11.09
C ARG A 88 -4.08 -10.90 11.08
N ARG A 89 -4.55 -11.32 9.91
CA ARG A 89 -5.49 -12.43 9.77
C ARG A 89 -4.79 -13.74 10.07
N ARG A 90 -5.40 -14.59 10.90
CA ARG A 90 -4.82 -15.88 11.31
C ARG A 90 -5.00 -16.99 10.26
N ASP A 91 -5.91 -16.76 9.32
CA ASP A 91 -6.30 -17.66 8.24
C ASP A 91 -5.64 -17.28 6.90
N VAL A 92 -4.71 -16.31 6.91
CA VAL A 92 -3.95 -15.88 5.73
C VAL A 92 -2.46 -15.89 6.08
N GLU A 93 -1.65 -16.38 5.15
CA GLU A 93 -0.18 -16.37 5.22
C GLU A 93 0.35 -15.57 4.02
N LEU A 94 1.14 -14.52 4.29
CA LEU A 94 1.81 -13.73 3.26
C LEU A 94 3.22 -14.25 3.06
N ILE A 95 3.58 -14.59 1.82
CA ILE A 95 4.91 -15.06 1.44
C ILE A 95 5.50 -14.00 0.52
N ALA A 96 6.66 -13.44 0.88
CA ALA A 96 7.41 -12.56 -0.03
C ALA A 96 8.40 -13.40 -0.84
N GLY A 97 8.37 -13.26 -2.17
CA GLY A 97 9.29 -13.97 -3.06
C GLY A 97 9.99 -13.00 -4.01
N CYS A 98 11.29 -13.16 -4.19
CA CYS A 98 12.09 -12.43 -5.17
C CYS A 98 12.62 -13.41 -6.23
N VAL A 99 12.85 -12.93 -7.45
CA VAL A 99 13.55 -13.67 -8.50
C VAL A 99 14.90 -13.01 -8.73
N ASP A 100 15.96 -13.79 -8.63
CA ASP A 100 17.30 -13.39 -9.05
C ASP A 100 17.45 -13.73 -10.54
N GLU A 101 17.70 -12.70 -11.35
CA GLU A 101 17.86 -12.82 -12.80
C GLU A 101 19.27 -13.27 -13.20
N GLY A 102 20.22 -13.31 -12.26
CA GLY A 102 21.61 -13.71 -12.50
C GLY A 102 22.42 -12.68 -13.30
N ILE A 103 22.04 -11.40 -13.23
CA ILE A 103 22.75 -10.31 -13.92
C ILE A 103 23.89 -9.82 -13.03
N ASP A 104 25.13 -10.09 -13.45
CA ASP A 104 26.31 -9.69 -12.70
C ASP A 104 26.37 -8.18 -12.47
N GLY A 105 26.65 -7.78 -11.22
CA GLY A 105 26.68 -6.37 -10.79
C GLY A 105 25.33 -5.66 -10.70
N TYR A 106 24.20 -6.35 -10.96
CA TYR A 106 22.86 -5.78 -10.80
C TYR A 106 22.10 -6.48 -9.67
N ARG A 107 22.20 -5.84 -8.50
CA ARG A 107 21.66 -6.24 -7.18
C ARG A 107 22.38 -7.41 -6.52
#